data_AF-A0A7Y2UP29-F1
#
_entry.id   AF-A0A7Y2UP29-F1
#
_cell.length_a   1.000
_cell.length_b   1.000
_cell.length_c   1.000
_cell.angle_alpha   90.00
_cell.angle_beta   90.00
_cell.angle_gamma   90.00
#
_symmetry.space_group_name_H-M   'P 1'
#
loop_
_entity.id
_entity.type
_entity.pdbx_description
1 polymer ?
#
loop_
_entity_poly.entity_id
_entity_poly.type
_entity_poly.pdbx_seq_one_letter_code
_entity_poly.pdbx_strand_id
1 'polypeptide(L)'
;MVFSSSQRQDLREGFIANLVVAASVAAYGSVLGLMAAQKGLTWYQLLIMNLSVFAGSAQFVMVDMWLPPLPVVEIILAVLVINMRYLLIGAS
;
A
#
# COMPACT_ATOMS: atom_id res chain seq x y z
N MET A 1 27.50 -19.03 9.02
CA MET A 1 26.22 -19.03 9.76
C MET A 1 25.40 -20.21 9.28
N VAL A 2 25.33 -21.30 10.05
CA VAL A 2 24.50 -22.48 9.73
C VAL A 2 23.27 -22.44 10.61
N PHE A 3 22.08 -22.32 10.02
CA PHE A 3 20.83 -22.32 10.78
C PHE A 3 20.62 -23.66 11.48
N SER A 4 20.28 -23.63 12.77
CA SER A 4 19.85 -24.81 13.53
C SER A 4 18.58 -25.41 12.91
N SER A 5 18.31 -26.69 13.15
CA SER A 5 17.07 -27.36 12.71
C SER A 5 15.81 -26.63 13.22
N SER A 6 15.85 -26.13 14.46
CA SER A 6 14.78 -25.30 15.04
C SER A 6 14.59 -23.98 14.27
N GLN A 7 15.68 -23.26 13.94
CA GLN A 7 15.58 -22.00 13.18
C GLN A 7 14.99 -22.19 11.77
N ARG A 8 15.28 -23.32 11.11
CA ARG A 8 14.65 -23.65 9.81
C ARG A 8 13.16 -23.92 9.93
N GLN A 9 12.75 -24.53 11.04
CA GLN A 9 11.34 -24.77 11.32
C GLN A 9 10.60 -23.46 11.58
N ASP A 10 11.16 -22.57 12.40
CA ASP A 10 10.57 -21.25 12.69
C ASP A 10 10.41 -20.39 11.43
N LEU A 11 11.42 -20.40 10.54
CA LEU A 11 11.35 -19.71 9.25
C LEU A 11 10.25 -20.27 8.35
N ARG A 12 10.09 -21.59 8.31
CA ARG A 12 9.06 -22.25 7.50
C ARG A 12 7.67 -21.96 8.05
N GLU A 13 7.49 -22.00 9.37
CA GLU A 13 6.23 -21.66 10.03
C GLU A 13 5.85 -20.21 9.79
N GLY A 14 6.79 -19.26 9.97
CA GLY A 14 6.56 -17.85 9.66
C GLY A 14 6.26 -17.58 8.18
N PHE A 15 6.94 -18.29 7.27
CA PHE A 15 6.64 -18.21 5.84
C PHE A 15 5.22 -18.68 5.52
N ILE A 16 4.82 -19.84 6.05
CA ILE A 16 3.47 -20.41 5.83
C ILE A 16 2.40 -19.49 6.44
N ALA A 17 2.64 -18.97 7.65
CA ALA A 17 1.72 -18.04 8.31
C ALA A 17 1.49 -16.77 7.49
N ASN A 18 2.50 -16.29 6.76
CA ASN A 18 2.40 -15.11 5.90
C ASN A 18 1.75 -15.35 4.53
N LEU A 19 1.49 -16.60 4.11
CA LEU A 19 0.91 -16.87 2.78
C LEU A 19 -0.45 -16.18 2.57
N VAL A 20 -1.28 -16.13 3.61
CA VAL A 20 -2.60 -15.47 3.55
C VAL A 20 -2.46 -13.95 3.39
N VAL A 21 -1.49 -13.36 4.10
CA VAL A 21 -1.16 -11.94 3.96
C VAL A 21 -0.61 -11.65 2.57
N ALA A 22 0.30 -12.50 2.07
CA ALA A 22 0.88 -12.38 0.74
C ALA A 22 -0.19 -12.45 -0.36
N ALA A 23 -1.18 -13.35 -0.25
CA ALA A 23 -2.30 -13.43 -1.17
C ALA A 23 -3.13 -12.13 -1.18
N SER A 24 -3.37 -11.55 -0.01
CA SER A 24 -4.09 -10.28 0.12
C SER A 24 -3.33 -9.11 -0.49
N VAL A 25 -2.02 -9.03 -0.24
CA VAL A 25 -1.12 -8.02 -0.82
C VAL A 25 -1.02 -8.18 -2.33
N ALA A 26 -0.99 -9.41 -2.85
CA ALA A 26 -0.97 -9.67 -4.29
C ALA A 26 -2.26 -9.17 -4.97
N ALA A 27 -3.43 -9.43 -4.37
CA ALA A 27 -4.70 -8.92 -4.88
C ALA A 27 -4.74 -7.38 -4.85
N TYR A 28 -4.41 -6.79 -3.70
CA TYR A 28 -4.28 -5.34 -3.53
C TYR A 28 -3.36 -4.69 -4.57
N GLY A 29 -2.14 -5.20 -4.70
CA GLY A 29 -1.11 -4.66 -5.58
C GLY A 29 -1.49 -4.82 -7.06
N SER A 30 -2.21 -5.88 -7.41
CA SER A 30 -2.71 -6.08 -8.78
C SER A 30 -3.74 -5.01 -9.16
N VAL A 31 -4.69 -4.70 -8.27
CA VAL A 31 -5.70 -3.66 -8.52
C VAL A 31 -5.06 -2.28 -8.58
N LEU A 32 -4.20 -1.94 -7.61
CA LEU A 32 -3.50 -0.65 -7.60
C LEU A 32 -2.59 -0.49 -8.82
N GLY A 33 -1.87 -1.55 -9.20
CA GLY A 33 -0.99 -1.57 -10.37
C GLY A 33 -1.77 -1.38 -11.67
N LEU A 34 -2.94 -2.01 -11.81
CA LEU A 34 -3.84 -1.80 -12.94
C LEU A 34 -4.30 -0.34 -13.03
N MET A 35 -4.75 0.24 -11.91
CA MET A 35 -5.16 1.64 -11.87
C MET A 35 -4.00 2.59 -12.20
N ALA A 36 -2.81 2.33 -11.66
CA ALA A 36 -1.63 3.13 -11.91
C ALA A 36 -1.23 3.10 -13.39
N ALA A 37 -1.29 1.91 -14.02
CA ALA A 37 -1.02 1.75 -15.45
C ALA A 37 -2.05 2.52 -16.31
N GLN A 38 -3.34 2.47 -15.96
CA GLN A 38 -4.39 3.22 -16.66
C GLN A 38 -4.21 4.74 -16.56
N LYS A 39 -3.65 5.22 -15.45
CA LYS A 39 -3.38 6.65 -15.21
C LYS A 39 -2.01 7.10 -15.72
N GLY A 40 -1.24 6.18 -16.34
CA GLY A 40 0.07 6.49 -16.90
C GLY A 40 1.16 6.76 -15.86
N LEU A 41 1.01 6.28 -14.62
CA LEU A 41 2.06 6.41 -13.61
C LEU A 41 3.28 5.59 -14.06
N THR A 42 4.45 6.21 -13.94
CA THR A 42 5.70 5.49 -14.15
C THR A 42 5.98 4.55 -12.98
N TRP A 43 6.78 3.51 -13.24
CA TRP A 43 7.30 2.61 -12.21
C TRP A 43 7.92 3.38 -11.02
N TYR A 44 8.71 4.42 -11.30
CA TYR A 44 9.35 5.23 -10.27
C TYR A 44 8.35 6.00 -9.40
N GLN A 45 7.31 6.57 -10.00
CA GLN A 45 6.24 7.27 -9.26
C GLN A 45 5.50 6.30 -8.35
N LEU A 46 5.13 5.13 -8.86
CA LEU A 46 4.45 4.11 -8.07
C LEU A 46 5.33 3.56 -6.94
N LEU A 47 6.64 3.38 -7.20
CA LEU A 47 7.61 2.97 -6.18
C LEU A 47 7.72 4.00 -5.05
N ILE A 48 7.89 5.28 -5.38
CA ILE A 48 7.96 6.37 -4.39
C ILE A 48 6.65 6.44 -3.58
N MET A 49 5.50 6.31 -4.24
CA MET A 49 4.21 6.25 -3.56
C MET A 49 4.14 5.10 -2.55
N ASN A 50 4.59 3.91 -2.92
CA ASN A 50 4.59 2.74 -2.03
C ASN A 50 5.57 2.89 -0.85
N LEU A 51 6.70 3.57 -1.05
CA LEU A 51 7.68 3.81 0.02
C LEU A 51 7.28 4.95 0.98
N SER A 52 6.46 5.89 0.51
CA SER A 52 6.07 7.08 1.29
C SER A 52 4.69 6.98 1.93
N VAL A 53 3.75 6.25 1.33
CA VAL A 53 2.35 6.20 1.75
C VAL A 53 2.01 4.81 2.28
N PHE A 54 1.88 4.66 3.59
CA PHE A 54 1.54 3.38 4.23
C PHE A 54 0.03 3.12 4.32
N ALA A 55 -0.81 4.11 4.01
CA ALA A 55 -2.26 3.98 4.01
C ALA A 55 -2.76 3.46 2.65
N GLY A 56 -3.14 2.18 2.58
CA GLY A 56 -3.58 1.56 1.32
C GLY A 56 -4.81 2.24 0.70
N SER A 57 -5.77 2.70 1.50
CA SER A 57 -6.92 3.48 1.01
C SER A 57 -6.50 4.82 0.40
N ALA A 58 -5.46 5.46 0.95
CA ALA A 58 -4.93 6.71 0.39
C ALA A 58 -4.28 6.49 -0.98
N GLN A 59 -3.52 5.40 -1.15
CA GLN A 59 -2.89 5.08 -2.44
C GLN A 59 -3.93 4.93 -3.57
N PHE A 60 -5.05 4.26 -3.31
CA PHE A 60 -6.14 4.15 -4.30
C PHE A 60 -6.73 5.51 -4.68
N VAL A 61 -7.03 6.37 -3.70
CA VAL A 61 -7.56 7.73 -3.95
C VAL A 61 -6.55 8.59 -4.72
N MET A 62 -5.28 8.54 -4.33
CA MET A 62 -4.20 9.27 -5.01
C MET A 62 -4.10 8.86 -6.48
N VAL A 63 -4.09 7.56 -6.77
CA VAL A 63 -4.01 7.05 -8.15
C VAL A 63 -5.27 7.41 -8.93
N ASP A 64 -6.46 7.30 -8.34
CA ASP A 64 -7.71 7.64 -9.00
C ASP A 64 -7.74 9.13 -9.45
N MET A 65 -7.19 10.02 -8.63
CA MET A 65 -7.11 11.46 -8.90
C MET A 65 -5.88 11.86 -9.73
N TRP A 66 -5.06 10.92 -10.19
CA TRP A 66 -3.79 11.19 -10.87
C TRP A 66 -3.98 11.58 -12.35
N LEU A 67 -4.51 12.78 -12.58
CA LEU A 67 -4.82 13.34 -13.90
C LEU A 67 -4.08 14.66 -14.13
N PRO A 68 -3.49 14.92 -15.32
CA PRO A 68 -2.90 16.22 -15.64
C PRO A 68 -3.95 17.32 -15.92
N PRO A 69 -3.76 18.57 -15.42
CA PRO A 69 -2.73 18.98 -14.47
C PRO A 69 -2.98 18.36 -13.09
N LEU A 70 -1.91 17.92 -12.41
CA LEU A 70 -2.04 17.16 -11.17
C LEU A 70 -2.68 18.01 -10.05
N PRO A 71 -3.87 17.63 -9.55
CA PRO A 71 -4.61 18.40 -8.54
C PRO A 71 -4.09 18.10 -7.13
N VAL A 72 -2.89 18.60 -6.81
CA VAL A 72 -2.15 18.24 -5.60
C VAL A 72 -2.91 18.58 -4.32
N VAL A 73 -3.56 19.75 -4.27
CA VAL A 73 -4.28 20.21 -3.07
C VAL A 73 -5.50 19.33 -2.80
N GLU A 74 -6.25 18.99 -3.84
CA GLU A 74 -7.43 18.14 -3.78
C GLU A 74 -7.06 16.72 -3.37
N ILE A 75 -5.96 16.18 -3.89
CA ILE A 75 -5.42 14.88 -3.48
C ILE A 75 -5.10 14.88 -1.98
N ILE A 76 -4.41 15.92 -1.48
CA ILE A 76 -4.06 16.03 -0.06
C ILE A 76 -5.33 16.08 0.79
N LEU A 77 -6.31 16.90 0.43
CA LEU A 77 -7.57 17.00 1.17
C LEU A 77 -8.34 15.67 1.17
N ALA A 78 -8.44 15.00 0.02
CA ALA A 78 -9.11 13.71 -0.07
C ALA A 78 -8.43 12.64 0.80
N VAL A 79 -7.09 12.59 0.80
CA VAL A 79 -6.29 11.70 1.64
C VAL A 79 -6.49 12.02 3.12
N LEU A 80 -6.54 13.30 3.52
CA LEU A 80 -6.81 13.69 4.90
C LEU A 80 -8.20 13.24 5.34
N VAL A 81 -9.22 13.51 4.53
CA VAL A 81 -10.62 13.19 4.82
C VAL A 81 -10.82 11.68 5.00
N ILE A 82 -10.32 10.85 4.06
CA ILE A 82 -10.49 9.39 4.16
C ILE A 82 -9.72 8.78 5.35
N ASN A 83 -8.67 9.46 5.83
CA ASN A 83 -7.88 9.04 6.99
C ASN A 83 -8.30 9.71 8.30
N MET A 84 -9.35 10.54 8.34
CA MET A 84 -9.85 11.17 9.58
C MET A 84 -10.21 10.16 10.67
N ARG A 85 -10.40 8.87 10.32
CA ARG A 85 -10.55 7.79 11.30
C ARG A 85 -9.45 7.79 12.37
N TYR A 86 -8.21 8.15 12.04
CA TYR A 86 -7.13 8.21 13.03
C TYR A 86 -7.31 9.34 14.04
N LEU A 87 -7.86 10.47 13.60
CA LEU A 87 -8.20 11.60 14.48
C LEU A 87 -9.35 11.20 15.41
N LEU A 88 -10.38 10.54 14.88
CA LEU A 88 -11.53 10.08 15.67
C LEU A 88 -11.13 9.02 16.71
N ILE A 89 -10.26 8.07 16.35
CA ILE A 89 -9.70 7.08 17.29
C ILE A 89 -8.87 7.76 18.38
N GLY A 90 -8.14 8.83 18.06
CA GLY A 90 -7.38 9.60 19.06
C GLY A 90 -8.24 10.47 19.98
N ALA A 91 -9.50 10.73 19.62
CA ALA A 91 -10.42 11.57 20.39
C ALA A 91 -11.33 10.76 21.33
N SER A 92 -11.27 9.42 21.27
CA SER A 92 -12.05 8.48 22.10
C SER A 92 -11.28 7.97 23.31
#